data_AF-A0A951GIJ0-F1
#
_entry.id   AF-A0A951GIJ0-F1
#
_cell.length_a   1.000
_cell.length_b   1.000
_cell.length_c   1.000
_cell.angle_alpha   90.00
_cell.angle_beta   90.00
_cell.angle_gamma   90.00
#
_symmetry.space_group_name_H-M   'P 1'
#
loop_
_entity.id
_entity.type
_entity.pdbx_description
1 polymer ?
#
loop_
_entity_poly.entity_id
_entity_poly.type
_entity_poly.pdbx_seq_one_letter_code
_entity_poly.pdbx_strand_id
1 'polypeptide(L)'
;MELSLNASCLPDDGCTGTLIGRVWLPGVGPAVVAVRAEGVFDITPQAPTCAGLLNEADPVAIARGAAGERIGDVADILANSAAATHDPDQPYFLAPIDLQAVKAAGVTFVRSLLERVVEEQARGNPARATQVRDSLGAEIGGDLAAVKPGSPAA
;
A
#
# COMPACT_ATOMS: atom_id res chain seq x y z
N MET A 1 19.41 -4.48 13.86
CA MET A 1 19.36 -3.23 13.10
C MET A 1 18.24 -2.42 13.71
N GLU A 2 18.57 -1.41 14.51
CA GLU A 2 17.57 -0.48 15.02
C GLU A 2 17.07 0.36 13.85
N LEU A 3 15.77 0.32 13.59
CA LEU A 3 15.13 1.14 12.57
C LEU A 3 14.93 2.54 13.15
N SER A 4 15.64 3.53 12.60
CA SER A 4 15.41 4.95 12.90
C SER A 4 14.64 5.58 11.75
N LEU A 5 13.49 6.18 12.07
CA LEU A 5 12.63 6.88 11.12
C LEU A 5 12.81 8.38 11.35
N ASN A 6 13.07 9.14 10.30
CA ASN A 6 13.30 10.58 10.37
C ASN A 6 12.85 11.24 9.05
N ALA A 7 13.07 12.55 8.89
CA ALA A 7 12.61 13.31 7.72
C ALA A 7 13.10 12.75 6.37
N SER A 8 14.17 11.95 6.32
CA SER A 8 14.60 11.23 5.11
C SER A 8 13.61 10.17 4.62
N CYS A 9 12.55 9.88 5.39
CA CYS A 9 11.45 9.02 4.96
C CYS A 9 10.48 9.74 4.01
N LEU A 10 10.57 11.06 3.88
CA LEU A 10 9.79 11.83 2.91
C LEU A 10 10.36 11.67 1.49
N PRO A 11 9.54 11.94 0.45
CA PRO A 11 10.04 12.10 -0.92
C PRO A 11 11.18 13.12 -1.02
N ASP A 12 12.00 13.00 -2.08
CA ASP A 12 13.13 13.93 -2.34
C ASP A 12 12.66 15.39 -2.50
N ASP A 13 11.42 15.60 -2.96
CA ASP A 13 10.75 16.91 -3.05
C ASP A 13 9.95 17.29 -1.80
N GLY A 14 10.17 16.57 -0.69
CA GLY A 14 9.57 16.81 0.62
C GLY A 14 8.06 16.67 0.59
N CYS A 15 7.36 17.74 0.99
CA CYS A 15 5.89 17.79 1.05
C CYS A 15 5.25 18.49 -0.16
N THR A 16 5.95 18.56 -1.30
CA THR A 16 5.43 19.22 -2.52
C THR A 16 4.20 18.49 -3.08
N GLY A 17 4.20 17.15 -3.00
CA GLY A 17 3.06 16.31 -3.35
C GLY A 17 1.90 16.38 -2.35
N THR A 18 0.79 15.72 -2.67
CA THR A 18 -0.29 15.49 -1.69
C THR A 18 0.04 14.24 -0.90
N LEU A 19 0.61 14.43 0.29
CA LEU A 19 0.97 13.35 1.18
C LEU A 19 -0.17 13.08 2.16
N ILE A 20 -0.64 11.83 2.19
CA ILE A 20 -1.61 11.34 3.16
C ILE A 20 -0.98 10.18 3.95
N GLY A 21 -1.47 9.98 5.16
CA GLY A 21 -1.02 8.88 5.99
C GLY A 21 -2.02 8.57 7.09
N ARG A 22 -1.57 7.76 8.05
CA ARG A 22 -2.31 7.47 9.27
C ARG A 22 -1.40 7.65 10.46
N VAL A 23 -1.96 8.15 11.55
CA VAL A 23 -1.27 8.19 12.85
C VAL A 23 -2.13 7.56 13.92
N TRP A 24 -1.49 7.06 14.96
CA TRP A 24 -2.15 6.79 16.23
C TRP A 24 -2.18 8.08 17.04
N LEU A 25 -3.35 8.51 17.48
CA LEU A 25 -3.53 9.62 18.42
C LEU A 25 -3.82 9.07 19.83
N PRO A 26 -2.96 9.35 20.83
CA PRO A 26 -3.18 8.93 22.20
C PRO A 26 -4.55 9.36 22.73
N GLY A 27 -5.30 8.43 23.34
CA GLY A 27 -6.64 8.68 23.88
C GLY A 27 -7.77 8.78 22.84
N VAL A 28 -7.46 8.78 21.54
CA VAL A 28 -8.45 8.88 20.46
C VAL A 28 -8.45 7.62 19.58
N GLY A 29 -7.28 7.17 19.14
CA GLY A 29 -7.10 6.02 18.25
C GLY A 29 -6.54 6.40 16.87
N PRO A 30 -6.77 5.57 15.83
CA PRO A 30 -6.20 5.82 14.50
C PRO A 30 -6.90 6.99 13.80
N ALA A 31 -6.10 7.91 13.25
CA ALA A 31 -6.56 9.08 12.50
C ALA A 31 -5.95 9.09 11.09
N VAL A 32 -6.72 9.58 10.12
CA VAL A 32 -6.25 9.85 8.75
C VAL A 32 -5.67 11.25 8.71
N VAL A 33 -4.47 11.39 8.15
CA VAL A 33 -3.73 12.65 8.17
C VAL A 33 -3.32 13.13 6.79
N ALA A 34 -3.24 14.46 6.64
CA ALA A 34 -2.49 15.12 5.58
C ALA A 34 -1.11 15.55 6.12
N VAL A 35 -0.05 15.29 5.38
CA VAL A 35 1.31 15.74 5.72
C VAL A 35 1.67 16.91 4.81
N ARG A 36 2.00 18.05 5.40
CA ARG A 36 2.32 19.31 4.73
C ARG A 36 3.65 19.85 5.25
N ALA A 37 4.14 20.94 4.65
CA ALA A 37 5.38 21.58 5.10
C ALA A 37 5.28 22.09 6.55
N GLU A 38 4.08 22.46 7.00
CA GLU A 38 3.79 23.02 8.32
C GLU A 38 3.58 21.94 9.40
N GLY A 39 3.51 20.66 9.01
CA GLY A 39 3.35 19.53 9.93
C GLY A 39 2.32 18.50 9.46
N VAL A 40 1.81 17.74 10.43
CA VAL A 40 0.83 16.67 10.23
C VAL A 40 -0.54 17.14 10.75
N PHE A 41 -1.57 16.96 9.93
CA PHE A 41 -2.91 17.47 10.19
C PHE A 41 -3.92 16.33 10.19
N ASP A 42 -4.74 16.23 11.25
CA ASP A 42 -5.86 15.31 11.32
C ASP A 42 -6.97 15.75 10.35
N ILE A 43 -7.26 14.91 9.37
CA ILE A 43 -8.33 15.09 8.38
C ILE A 43 -9.39 13.98 8.48
N THR A 44 -9.41 13.23 9.59
CA THR A 44 -10.39 12.18 9.89
C THR A 44 -11.85 12.66 9.74
N PRO A 45 -12.22 13.91 10.11
CA PRO A 45 -13.58 14.40 9.90
C PRO A 45 -14.02 14.44 8.42
N GLN A 46 -13.08 14.57 7.49
CA GLN A 46 -13.38 14.56 6.05
C GLN A 46 -13.37 13.15 5.47
N ALA A 47 -12.49 12.28 5.97
CA ALA A 47 -12.43 10.89 5.55
C ALA A 47 -12.00 9.99 6.74
N PRO A 48 -12.91 9.19 7.33
CA PRO A 48 -12.60 8.39 8.52
C PRO A 48 -11.59 7.26 8.29
N THR A 49 -11.30 6.91 7.03
CA THR A 49 -10.35 5.87 6.64
C THR A 49 -9.58 6.31 5.39
N CYS A 50 -8.34 5.85 5.24
CA CYS A 50 -7.57 6.03 4.01
C CYS A 50 -8.22 5.33 2.83
N ALA A 51 -8.79 4.14 3.03
CA ALA A 51 -9.59 3.49 1.99
C ALA A 51 -10.79 4.35 1.55
N GLY A 52 -11.49 4.97 2.49
CA GLY A 52 -12.59 5.90 2.22
C GLY A 52 -12.10 7.10 1.40
N LEU A 53 -11.05 7.79 1.88
CA LEU A 53 -10.46 8.92 1.18
C LEU A 53 -10.10 8.57 -0.26
N LEU A 54 -9.40 7.46 -0.49
CA LEU A 54 -8.92 7.05 -1.81
C LEU A 54 -10.03 6.61 -2.77
N ASN A 55 -11.23 6.31 -2.26
CA ASN A 55 -12.40 5.96 -3.09
C ASN A 55 -13.27 7.17 -3.46
N GLU A 56 -12.95 8.36 -2.95
CA GLU A 56 -13.65 9.59 -3.33
C GLU A 56 -13.39 9.97 -4.79
N ALA A 57 -14.28 10.78 -5.36
CA ALA A 57 -14.16 11.23 -6.75
C ALA A 57 -12.90 12.09 -6.99
N ASP A 58 -12.52 12.90 -6.00
CA ASP A 58 -11.30 13.70 -6.02
C ASP A 58 -10.60 13.67 -4.64
N PRO A 59 -9.85 12.59 -4.35
CA PRO A 59 -9.16 12.43 -3.06
C PRO A 59 -8.11 13.52 -2.83
N VAL A 60 -7.53 14.06 -3.91
CA VAL A 60 -6.49 15.07 -3.86
C VAL A 60 -7.07 16.41 -3.40
N ALA A 61 -8.22 16.81 -3.95
CA ALA A 61 -8.91 18.02 -3.54
C ALA A 61 -9.32 17.95 -2.06
N ILE A 62 -9.79 16.79 -1.59
CA ILE A 62 -10.17 16.60 -0.18
C ILE A 62 -8.95 16.73 0.73
N ALA A 63 -7.87 16.00 0.46
CA ALA A 63 -6.67 16.02 1.30
C ALA A 63 -5.98 17.40 1.34
N ARG A 64 -6.00 18.15 0.23
CA ARG A 64 -5.47 19.53 0.17
C ARG A 64 -6.40 20.55 0.82
N GLY A 65 -7.71 20.42 0.64
CA GLY A 65 -8.71 21.39 1.09
C GLY A 65 -9.12 21.24 2.56
N ALA A 66 -8.95 20.07 3.15
CA ALA A 66 -9.25 19.83 4.56
C ALA A 66 -8.29 20.61 5.46
N ALA A 67 -8.73 21.67 6.16
CA ALA A 67 -7.86 22.43 7.05
C ALA A 67 -7.17 21.51 8.08
N GLY A 68 -7.98 20.68 8.75
CA GLY A 68 -7.54 19.71 9.75
C GLY A 68 -7.01 20.33 11.04
N GLU A 69 -6.89 19.51 12.08
CA GLU A 69 -6.25 19.90 13.35
C GLU A 69 -4.76 19.55 13.30
N ARG A 70 -3.87 20.50 13.63
CA ARG A 70 -2.43 20.22 13.63
C ARG A 70 -2.05 19.33 14.81
N ILE A 71 -1.48 18.17 14.51
CA ILE A 71 -1.05 17.17 15.49
C ILE A 71 0.36 17.47 15.98
N GLY A 72 1.26 17.84 15.06
CA GLY A 72 2.66 18.07 15.38
C GLY A 72 3.56 18.10 14.14
N ASP A 73 4.86 18.17 14.38
CA ASP A 73 5.88 18.17 13.34
C ASP A 73 6.12 16.76 12.80
N VAL A 74 6.29 16.66 11.48
CA VAL A 74 6.48 15.37 10.80
C VAL A 74 7.72 14.63 11.28
N ALA A 75 8.81 15.36 11.57
CA ALA A 75 10.06 14.79 12.04
C ALA A 75 9.91 14.17 13.44
N ASP A 76 9.19 14.83 14.34
CA ASP A 76 8.98 14.36 15.71
C ASP A 76 8.09 13.11 15.73
N ILE A 77 7.00 13.12 14.95
CA ILE A 77 6.11 11.96 14.85
C ILE A 77 6.83 10.78 14.19
N LEU A 78 7.65 11.02 13.15
CA LEU A 78 8.50 9.98 12.55
C LEU A 78 9.50 9.40 13.56
N ALA A 79 10.15 10.24 14.36
CA ALA A 79 11.09 9.79 15.39
C ALA A 79 10.40 8.88 16.42
N ASN A 80 9.12 9.11 16.71
CA ASN A 80 8.30 8.26 17.57
C ASN A 80 7.65 7.06 16.84
N SER A 81 7.92 6.80 15.56
CA SER A 81 7.22 5.76 14.79
C SER A 81 7.89 4.38 14.78
N ALA A 82 9.06 4.25 15.40
CA ALA A 82 9.74 2.97 15.47
C ALA A 82 9.02 2.02 16.45
N ALA A 83 8.45 0.92 15.92
CA ALA A 83 7.59 0.01 16.69
C ALA A 83 8.23 -0.52 17.99
N ALA A 84 9.54 -0.71 18.02
CA ALA A 84 10.26 -1.24 19.18
C ALA A 84 10.50 -0.22 20.31
N THR A 85 10.44 1.08 20.00
CA THR A 85 10.91 2.14 20.92
C THR A 85 9.95 3.32 21.04
N HIS A 86 8.79 3.28 20.39
CA HIS A 86 7.83 4.37 20.48
C HIS A 86 7.26 4.55 21.89
N ASP A 87 7.00 5.80 22.23
CA ASP A 87 6.21 6.20 23.39
C ASP A 87 4.71 6.13 23.02
N PRO A 88 3.91 5.28 23.70
CA PRO A 88 2.48 5.13 23.41
C PRO A 88 1.65 6.37 23.77
N ASP A 89 2.20 7.28 24.59
CA ASP A 89 1.54 8.53 24.99
C ASP A 89 1.82 9.68 24.00
N GLN A 90 2.57 9.42 22.93
CA GLN A 90 2.84 10.37 21.86
C GLN A 90 2.32 9.87 20.50
N PRO A 91 1.96 10.77 19.57
CA PRO A 91 1.55 10.36 18.24
C PRO A 91 2.65 9.61 17.49
N TYR A 92 2.27 8.64 16.67
CA TYR A 92 3.18 7.91 15.79
C TYR A 92 2.50 7.47 14.50
N PHE A 93 3.25 7.35 13.41
CA PHE A 93 2.72 6.90 12.12
C PHE A 93 2.35 5.42 12.16
N LEU A 94 1.21 5.11 11.55
CA LEU A 94 0.74 3.75 11.31
C LEU A 94 1.04 3.36 9.86
N ALA A 95 0.86 2.07 9.55
CA ALA A 95 0.79 1.64 8.17
C ALA A 95 -0.28 2.48 7.42
N PRO A 96 0.04 3.01 6.22
CA PRO A 96 -0.90 3.86 5.48
C PRO A 96 -2.12 3.07 4.98
N ILE A 97 -2.03 1.73 4.98
CA ILE A 97 -3.13 0.83 4.67
C ILE A 97 -3.97 0.56 5.93
N ASP A 98 -5.29 0.75 5.82
CA ASP A 98 -6.32 0.31 6.77
C ASP A 98 -7.18 -0.82 6.19
N LEU A 99 -8.20 -0.47 5.42
CA LEU A 99 -9.20 -1.39 4.86
C LEU A 99 -8.93 -1.71 3.39
N GLN A 100 -7.84 -1.17 2.81
CA GLN A 100 -7.47 -1.49 1.43
C GLN A 100 -7.08 -2.97 1.31
N ALA A 101 -7.53 -3.60 0.23
CA ALA A 101 -7.07 -4.94 -0.13
C ALA A 101 -5.57 -4.89 -0.45
N VAL A 102 -4.75 -5.54 0.39
CA VAL A 102 -3.32 -5.71 0.14
C VAL A 102 -3.14 -6.85 -0.85
N LYS A 103 -2.87 -6.52 -2.12
CA LYS A 103 -2.41 -7.53 -3.06
C LYS A 103 -0.98 -7.93 -2.69
N ALA A 104 -0.75 -9.22 -2.47
CA ALA A 104 0.60 -9.74 -2.37
C ALA A 104 1.29 -9.58 -3.73
N ALA A 105 2.04 -8.49 -3.91
CA ALA A 105 2.92 -8.25 -5.04
C ALA A 105 4.16 -9.17 -4.93
N GLY A 106 3.90 -10.47 -5.03
CA GLY A 106 4.86 -11.56 -5.05
C GLY A 106 4.32 -12.78 -5.78
N VAL A 107 3.05 -12.72 -6.23
CA VAL A 107 2.50 -13.62 -7.26
C VAL A 107 2.46 -12.88 -8.59
N THR A 108 3.55 -12.22 -8.93
CA THR A 108 3.73 -11.46 -10.17
C THR A 108 4.36 -12.35 -11.22
N PHE A 109 3.73 -13.47 -11.58
CA PHE A 109 3.95 -14.09 -12.88
C PHE A 109 2.65 -14.68 -13.36
N VAL A 110 2.25 -14.34 -14.60
CA VAL A 110 1.20 -15.04 -15.35
C VAL A 110 1.35 -16.56 -15.20
N ARG A 111 2.59 -17.06 -15.16
CA ARG A 111 2.91 -18.46 -14.84
C ARG A 111 2.32 -18.95 -13.50
N SER A 112 2.49 -18.23 -12.39
CA SER A 112 1.96 -18.69 -11.09
C SER A 112 0.44 -18.63 -11.02
N LEU A 113 -0.19 -17.70 -11.74
CA LEU A 113 -1.65 -17.70 -11.92
C LEU A 113 -2.09 -18.90 -12.76
N LEU A 114 -1.44 -19.13 -13.89
CA LEU A 114 -1.77 -20.24 -14.79
C LEU A 114 -1.54 -21.61 -14.14
N GLU A 115 -0.45 -21.82 -13.41
CA GLU A 115 -0.24 -23.08 -12.70
C GLU A 115 -1.30 -23.31 -11.62
N ARG A 116 -1.78 -22.27 -10.93
CA ARG A 116 -2.92 -22.40 -10.01
C ARG A 116 -4.21 -22.78 -10.74
N VAL A 117 -4.47 -22.19 -11.91
CA VAL A 117 -5.62 -22.56 -12.76
C VAL A 117 -5.50 -24.02 -13.24
N VAL A 118 -4.29 -24.45 -13.64
CA VAL A 118 -4.01 -25.83 -14.03
C VAL A 118 -4.27 -26.78 -12.86
N GLU A 119 -3.76 -26.48 -11.67
CA GLU A 119 -3.99 -27.28 -10.46
C GLU A 119 -5.49 -27.38 -10.10
N GLU A 120 -6.20 -26.25 -10.14
CA GLU A 120 -7.63 -26.17 -9.84
C GLU A 120 -8.47 -27.00 -10.83
N GLN A 121 -8.18 -26.91 -12.13
CA GLN A 121 -8.89 -27.65 -13.17
C GLN A 121 -8.50 -29.13 -13.24
N ALA A 122 -7.25 -29.45 -12.90
CA ALA A 122 -6.75 -30.83 -12.90
C ALA A 122 -7.19 -31.62 -11.68
N ARG A 123 -7.44 -30.97 -10.53
CA ARG A 123 -7.77 -31.59 -9.24
C ARG A 123 -6.83 -32.75 -8.87
N GLY A 124 -5.54 -32.58 -9.15
CA GLY A 124 -4.49 -33.57 -8.88
C GLY A 124 -4.32 -34.68 -9.93
N ASN A 125 -5.06 -34.68 -11.05
CA ASN A 125 -4.87 -35.64 -12.15
C ASN A 125 -3.77 -35.17 -13.12
N PRO A 126 -2.64 -35.88 -13.27
CA PRO A 126 -1.53 -35.46 -14.12
C PRO A 126 -1.86 -35.37 -15.62
N ALA A 127 -2.69 -36.28 -16.14
CA ALA A 127 -3.09 -36.27 -17.54
C ALA A 127 -4.00 -35.07 -17.85
N ARG A 128 -4.90 -34.75 -16.91
CA ARG A 128 -5.79 -33.59 -17.01
C ARG A 128 -5.04 -32.27 -16.89
N ALA A 129 -4.03 -32.20 -16.02
CA ALA A 129 -3.14 -31.04 -15.92
C ALA A 129 -2.41 -30.75 -17.23
N THR A 130 -1.95 -31.80 -17.93
CA THR A 130 -1.29 -31.68 -19.24
C THR A 130 -2.27 -31.14 -20.30
N GLN A 131 -3.47 -31.72 -20.39
CA GLN A 131 -4.52 -31.21 -21.28
C GLN A 131 -4.86 -29.74 -21.04
N VAL A 132 -4.99 -29.33 -19.77
CA VAL A 132 -5.29 -27.92 -19.43
C VAL A 132 -4.13 -27.00 -19.81
N ARG A 133 -2.87 -27.40 -19.61
CA ARG A 133 -1.71 -26.62 -20.08
C ARG A 133 -1.69 -26.47 -21.60
N ASP A 134 -1.95 -27.55 -22.33
CA ASP A 134 -1.92 -27.54 -23.80
C ASP A 134 -3.02 -26.61 -24.36
N SER A 135 -4.24 -26.68 -23.80
CA SER A 135 -5.34 -25.78 -24.16
C SER A 135 -5.02 -24.32 -23.85
N LEU A 136 -4.49 -24.02 -22.67
CA LEU A 136 -4.10 -22.66 -22.28
C LEU A 136 -2.99 -22.11 -23.18
N GLY A 137 -2.01 -22.94 -23.57
CA GLY A 137 -0.96 -22.56 -24.51
C GLY A 137 -1.47 -22.23 -25.92
N ALA A 138 -2.44 -23.01 -26.42
CA ALA A 138 -3.05 -22.79 -27.73
C ALA A 138 -3.87 -21.50 -27.81
N GLU A 139 -4.60 -21.14 -26.75
CA GLU A 139 -5.41 -19.91 -26.71
C GLU A 139 -4.58 -18.64 -26.48
N ILE A 140 -3.50 -18.71 -25.69
CA ILE A 140 -2.70 -17.53 -25.33
C ILE A 140 -1.64 -17.18 -26.41
N GLY A 141 -1.34 -18.10 -27.33
CA GLY A 141 -0.59 -17.78 -28.55
C GLY A 141 0.93 -17.62 -28.38
N GLY A 142 1.56 -18.33 -27.44
CA GLY A 142 3.01 -18.31 -27.27
C GLY A 142 3.53 -19.28 -26.22
N ASP A 143 4.86 -19.48 -26.19
CA ASP A 143 5.51 -20.25 -25.13
C ASP A 143 5.55 -19.42 -23.84
N LEU A 144 4.54 -19.66 -22.99
CA LEU A 144 4.44 -19.10 -21.64
C LEU A 144 5.67 -19.39 -20.79
N ALA A 145 6.46 -20.40 -21.15
CA ALA A 145 7.71 -20.70 -20.47
C ALA A 145 8.80 -19.66 -20.72
N ALA A 146 8.71 -18.89 -21.80
CA ALA A 146 9.71 -17.90 -22.22
C ALA A 146 9.47 -16.49 -21.66
N VAL A 147 8.33 -16.24 -20.98
CA VAL A 147 7.99 -14.91 -20.44
C VAL A 147 8.94 -14.55 -19.28
N LYS A 148 9.74 -13.49 -19.48
CA LYS A 148 10.73 -13.00 -18.52
C LYS A 148 10.36 -11.60 -17.99
N PRO A 149 10.42 -11.37 -16.67
CA PRO A 149 10.11 -10.05 -16.09
C PRO A 149 11.09 -8.99 -16.58
N GLY A 150 10.58 -7.81 -16.95
CA GLY A 150 11.38 -6.67 -17.39
C GLY A 150 11.99 -6.81 -18.79
N SER A 151 11.50 -7.75 -19.61
CA SER A 151 11.88 -7.83 -21.02
C SER A 151 11.21 -6.70 -21.83
N PRO A 152 11.75 -6.32 -23.01
CA PRO A 152 11.12 -5.32 -23.88
C PRO A 152 9.72 -5.68 -24.37
N ALA A 153 9.29 -6.94 -24.21
CA ALA A 153 7.96 -7.43 -24.56
C ALA A 153 6.97 -7.44 -23.38
N ALA A 154 7.38 -6.92 -22.21
CA ALA A 154 6.54 -6.83 -21.00
C ALA A 154 5.65 -5.58 -21.00
#